data_AF-A0A5D3APB2-F1
#
_entry.id   AF-A0A5D3APB2-F1
#
_cell.length_a   1.000
_cell.length_b   1.000
_cell.length_c   1.000
_cell.angle_alpha   90.00
_cell.angle_beta   90.00
_cell.angle_gamma   90.00
#
_symmetry.space_group_name_H-M   'P 1'
#
loop_
_entity.id
_entity.type
_entity.pdbx_description
1 polymer ?
#
loop_
_entity_poly.entity_id
_entity_poly.type
_entity_poly.pdbx_seq_one_letter_code
_entity_poly.pdbx_strand_id
1 'polypeptide(L)'
;KALDLQLEYVQLQHMCLWDYARNHMMMGNFKGALDCFSILKDESNWSRAVYTYAAAACIVEMVEDGRKEASLEEADKLMRQISKLTKKIAGKSLPIEKFSSRKARKFESQGGRLFLPALELTYVFGSLSNTPRRSHLDVHIPRLNTMLGKLEVGKDEYGSKNGKEYWDNYVLGHFLRGMCHFIAKWQPKDAVIPEKNVRPEDPSDEELDQAAEKDFKAVIRHGPDVQLDHWILFHCYYELGRLYAQRGDDELAKHQFEIVMCGKLPDHNPYMAKAAGKYSLEGALLLKTHAALSAVEEREKERSGK
;
A
#
# COMPACT_ATOMS: atom_id res chain seq x y z
N LYS A 1 25.73 -1.09 -14.67
CA LYS A 1 27.02 -0.59 -14.12
C LYS A 1 27.22 -0.97 -12.65
N ALA A 2 26.41 -0.50 -11.69
CA ALA A 2 26.62 -0.85 -10.27
C ALA A 2 26.35 -2.34 -9.93
N LEU A 3 25.38 -2.98 -10.61
CA LEU A 3 25.07 -4.40 -10.43
C LEU A 3 26.12 -5.34 -11.06
N ASP A 4 26.92 -4.83 -12.00
CA ASP A 4 27.89 -5.64 -12.77
C ASP A 4 29.31 -5.59 -12.16
N LEU A 5 29.51 -4.81 -11.10
CA LEU A 5 30.79 -4.70 -10.41
C LEU A 5 30.94 -5.85 -9.42
N GLN A 6 32.09 -6.51 -9.36
CA GLN A 6 32.42 -7.36 -8.21
C GLN A 6 32.67 -6.48 -6.99
N LEU A 7 31.61 -6.19 -6.23
CA LEU A 7 31.72 -5.42 -5.00
C LEU A 7 32.18 -6.34 -3.86
N GLU A 8 33.13 -5.85 -3.07
CA GLU A 8 33.53 -6.48 -1.81
C GLU A 8 32.33 -6.61 -0.84
N TYR A 9 31.37 -5.67 -0.95
CA TYR A 9 30.12 -5.67 -0.19
C TYR A 9 28.90 -5.90 -1.10
N VAL A 10 28.51 -7.16 -1.27
CA VAL A 10 27.29 -7.58 -2.00
C VAL A 10 26.01 -6.88 -1.48
N GLN A 11 26.01 -6.46 -0.22
CA GLN A 11 24.89 -5.75 0.41
C GLN A 11 24.59 -4.41 -0.28
N LEU A 12 25.59 -3.75 -0.86
CA LEU A 12 25.37 -2.54 -1.66
C LEU A 12 24.59 -2.86 -2.94
N GLN A 13 24.88 -3.99 -3.59
CA GLN A 13 24.13 -4.46 -4.75
C GLN A 13 22.70 -4.81 -4.37
N HIS A 14 22.49 -5.45 -3.21
CA HIS A 14 21.16 -5.75 -2.69
C HIS A 14 20.33 -4.47 -2.44
N MET A 15 20.93 -3.39 -1.95
CA MET A 15 20.23 -2.12 -1.82
C MET A 15 19.81 -1.55 -3.19
N CYS A 16 20.70 -1.61 -4.19
CA CYS A 16 20.34 -1.23 -5.56
C CYS A 16 19.21 -2.10 -6.12
N LEU A 17 19.24 -3.42 -5.91
CA LEU A 17 18.18 -4.34 -6.35
C LEU A 17 16.85 -4.03 -5.67
N TRP A 18 16.86 -3.65 -4.39
CA TRP A 18 15.67 -3.21 -3.68
C TRP A 18 15.07 -1.94 -4.31
N ASP A 19 15.91 -0.98 -4.69
CA ASP A 19 15.47 0.24 -5.37
C ASP A 19 14.93 -0.06 -6.77
N TYR A 20 15.60 -0.91 -7.55
CA TYR A 20 15.11 -1.35 -8.85
C TYR A 20 13.77 -2.07 -8.74
N ALA A 21 13.62 -3.00 -7.78
CA ALA A 21 12.36 -3.69 -7.54
C ALA A 21 11.21 -2.71 -7.26
N ARG A 22 11.46 -1.70 -6.42
CA ARG A 22 10.48 -0.65 -6.10
C ARG A 22 10.12 0.19 -7.32
N ASN A 23 11.12 0.63 -8.09
CA ASN A 23 10.89 1.38 -9.34
C ASN A 23 10.07 0.56 -10.35
N HIS A 24 10.37 -0.73 -10.49
CA HIS A 24 9.59 -1.63 -11.34
C HIS A 24 8.13 -1.72 -10.89
N MET A 25 7.85 -1.86 -9.59
CA MET A 25 6.47 -1.85 -9.07
C MET A 25 5.77 -0.50 -9.31
N MET A 26 6.47 0.62 -9.13
CA MET A 26 5.93 1.97 -9.40
C MET A 26 5.51 2.15 -10.86
N MET A 27 6.15 1.43 -11.80
CA MET A 27 5.81 1.44 -13.23
C MET A 27 4.85 0.30 -13.64
N GLY A 28 4.36 -0.51 -12.68
CA GLY A 28 3.54 -1.70 -12.98
C GLY A 28 4.28 -2.84 -13.66
N ASN A 29 5.62 -2.81 -13.71
CA ASN A 29 6.45 -3.88 -14.27
C ASN A 29 6.72 -4.97 -13.21
N PHE A 30 5.72 -5.81 -12.95
CA PHE A 30 5.82 -6.86 -11.93
C PHE A 30 6.87 -7.94 -12.25
N LYS A 31 7.16 -8.19 -13.54
CA LYS A 31 8.22 -9.12 -13.95
C LYS A 31 9.61 -8.62 -13.55
N GLY A 32 9.90 -7.35 -13.85
CA GLY A 32 11.18 -6.74 -13.45
C GLY A 32 11.35 -6.69 -11.93
N ALA A 33 10.26 -6.40 -11.21
CA ALA A 33 10.26 -6.45 -9.75
C ALA A 33 10.51 -7.88 -9.22
N LEU A 34 9.87 -8.89 -9.80
CA LEU A 34 10.08 -10.30 -9.47
C LEU A 34 11.53 -10.74 -9.69
N ASP A 35 12.17 -10.30 -10.77
CA ASP A 35 13.56 -10.64 -11.06
C ASP A 35 14.50 -10.11 -9.98
N CYS A 36 14.32 -8.86 -9.57
CA CYS A 36 15.06 -8.27 -8.46
C CYS A 36 14.77 -8.98 -7.12
N PHE A 37 13.49 -9.24 -6.80
CA PHE A 37 13.12 -9.89 -5.55
C PHE A 37 13.57 -11.35 -5.48
N SER A 38 13.70 -12.03 -6.62
CA SER A 38 14.21 -13.40 -6.70
C SER A 38 15.66 -13.49 -6.25
N ILE A 39 16.49 -12.55 -6.69
CA ILE A 39 17.88 -12.44 -6.23
C ILE A 39 17.90 -12.12 -4.73
N LEU A 40 17.12 -11.13 -4.29
CA LEU A 40 17.09 -10.69 -2.90
C LEU A 40 16.62 -11.79 -1.93
N LYS A 41 15.61 -12.60 -2.27
CA LYS A 41 15.11 -13.65 -1.38
C LYS A 41 16.12 -14.79 -1.19
N ASP A 42 16.96 -15.04 -2.20
CA ASP A 42 17.93 -16.13 -2.22
C ASP A 42 19.27 -15.70 -1.59
N GLU A 43 19.70 -14.47 -1.84
CA GLU A 43 21.04 -13.99 -1.44
C GLU A 43 21.05 -13.06 -0.22
N SER A 44 19.98 -12.29 0.02
CA SER A 44 20.01 -11.23 1.05
C SER A 44 19.58 -11.70 2.43
N ASN A 45 20.36 -11.32 3.45
CA ASN A 45 20.09 -11.64 4.85
C ASN A 45 19.25 -10.61 5.62
N TRP A 46 18.87 -9.49 4.99
CA TRP A 46 18.12 -8.40 5.63
C TRP A 46 16.72 -8.84 6.05
N SER A 47 15.83 -9.15 5.09
CA SER A 47 14.49 -9.67 5.40
C SER A 47 13.99 -10.62 4.31
N ARG A 48 14.45 -11.87 4.38
CA ARG A 48 14.04 -12.93 3.44
C ARG A 48 12.53 -13.15 3.40
N ALA A 49 11.83 -12.99 4.53
CA ALA A 49 10.37 -13.09 4.57
C ALA A 49 9.68 -12.01 3.74
N VAL A 50 10.18 -10.76 3.77
CA VAL A 50 9.64 -9.67 2.95
C VAL A 50 9.92 -9.89 1.47
N TYR A 51 11.16 -10.23 1.11
CA TYR A 51 11.52 -10.47 -0.30
C TYR A 51 10.76 -11.66 -0.89
N THR A 52 10.57 -12.73 -0.11
CA THR A 52 9.77 -13.89 -0.52
C THR A 52 8.30 -13.52 -0.74
N TYR A 53 7.72 -12.72 0.16
CA TYR A 53 6.35 -12.22 -0.01
C TYR A 53 6.23 -11.29 -1.22
N ALA A 54 7.20 -10.39 -1.42
CA ALA A 54 7.19 -9.46 -2.55
C ALA A 54 7.31 -10.17 -3.91
N ALA A 55 8.16 -11.20 -3.99
CA ALA A 55 8.22 -12.07 -5.16
C ALA A 55 6.87 -12.77 -5.40
N ALA A 56 6.27 -13.39 -4.37
CA ALA A 56 4.97 -14.04 -4.48
C ALA A 56 3.86 -13.07 -4.89
N ALA A 57 3.87 -11.84 -4.34
CA ALA A 57 2.92 -10.79 -4.68
C ALA A 57 3.04 -10.36 -6.16
N CYS A 58 4.26 -10.23 -6.68
CA CYS A 58 4.48 -9.95 -8.11
C CYS A 58 3.96 -11.09 -9.00
N ILE A 59 4.16 -12.36 -8.61
CA ILE A 59 3.62 -13.51 -9.34
C ILE A 59 2.09 -13.49 -9.36
N VAL A 60 1.44 -13.20 -8.23
CA VAL A 60 -0.04 -13.11 -8.17
C VAL A 60 -0.56 -12.04 -9.13
N GLU A 61 0.09 -10.88 -9.21
CA GLU A 61 -0.30 -9.80 -10.13
C GLU A 61 -0.04 -10.18 -11.59
N MET A 62 1.04 -10.89 -11.88
CA MET A 62 1.32 -11.39 -13.22
C MET A 62 0.32 -12.45 -13.68
N VAL A 63 -0.14 -13.33 -12.78
CA VAL A 63 -1.21 -14.29 -13.10
C VAL A 63 -2.51 -13.54 -13.41
N GLU A 64 -2.83 -12.52 -12.60
CA GLU A 64 -3.98 -11.65 -12.85
C GLU A 64 -3.89 -10.95 -14.21
N ASP A 65 -2.68 -10.60 -14.66
CA ASP A 65 -2.42 -10.04 -15.99
C ASP A 65 -2.42 -11.07 -17.13
N GLY A 66 -2.70 -12.35 -16.84
CA GLY A 66 -2.71 -13.42 -17.83
C GLY A 66 -1.32 -13.78 -18.39
N ARG A 67 -0.25 -13.48 -17.65
CA ARG A 67 1.13 -13.77 -18.06
C ARG A 67 1.42 -15.26 -17.98
N LYS A 68 1.79 -15.87 -19.11
CA LYS A 68 2.01 -17.31 -19.25
C LYS A 68 3.18 -17.84 -18.42
N GLU A 69 4.14 -16.98 -18.13
CA GLU A 69 5.33 -17.30 -17.34
C GLU A 69 5.08 -17.29 -15.82
N ALA A 70 3.89 -16.92 -15.36
CA ALA A 70 3.52 -16.90 -13.94
C ALA A 70 2.51 -17.99 -13.61
N SER A 71 2.66 -18.61 -12.43
CA SER A 71 1.76 -19.65 -11.94
C SER A 71 1.38 -19.44 -10.48
N LEU A 72 0.12 -19.69 -10.12
CA LEU A 72 -0.32 -19.59 -8.73
C LEU A 72 0.33 -20.65 -7.84
N GLU A 73 0.72 -21.79 -8.41
CA GLU A 73 1.44 -22.85 -7.71
C GLU A 73 2.80 -22.36 -7.21
N GLU A 74 3.50 -21.53 -7.99
CA GLU A 74 4.75 -20.93 -7.56
C GLU A 74 4.53 -19.89 -6.46
N ALA A 75 3.53 -19.01 -6.62
CA ALA A 75 3.17 -18.06 -5.58
C ALA A 75 2.81 -18.77 -4.26
N ASP A 76 2.02 -19.85 -4.30
CA ASP A 76 1.62 -20.63 -3.12
C ASP A 76 2.85 -21.26 -2.43
N LYS A 77 3.79 -21.83 -3.20
CA LYS A 77 5.05 -22.37 -2.66
C LYS A 77 5.84 -21.32 -1.90
N LEU A 78 5.93 -20.09 -2.41
CA LEU A 78 6.61 -18.98 -1.74
C LEU A 78 5.81 -18.53 -0.50
N MET A 79 4.49 -18.38 -0.61
CA MET A 79 3.62 -17.95 0.49
C MET A 79 3.73 -18.87 1.71
N ARG A 80 3.78 -20.19 1.50
CA ARG A 80 3.93 -21.19 2.58
C ARG A 80 5.26 -21.10 3.33
N GLN A 81 6.30 -20.52 2.74
CA GLN A 81 7.61 -20.38 3.38
C GLN A 81 7.70 -19.17 4.31
N ILE A 82 6.85 -18.15 4.11
CA ILE A 82 6.96 -16.85 4.80
C ILE A 82 6.92 -17.00 6.33
N SER A 83 6.06 -17.89 6.86
CA SER A 83 5.95 -18.12 8.30
C SER A 83 7.25 -18.63 8.92
N LYS A 84 7.99 -19.50 8.21
CA LYS A 84 9.27 -20.06 8.63
C LYS A 84 10.42 -19.06 8.50
N LEU A 85 10.34 -18.17 7.51
CA LEU A 85 11.35 -17.13 7.24
C LEU A 85 11.22 -15.91 8.17
N THR A 86 10.05 -15.72 8.79
CA THR A 86 9.78 -14.58 9.67
C THR A 86 10.65 -14.67 10.92
N LYS A 87 11.51 -13.67 11.12
CA LYS A 87 12.41 -13.60 12.26
C LYS A 87 11.69 -12.98 13.47
N LYS A 88 12.20 -13.28 14.66
CA LYS A 88 11.81 -12.61 15.92
C LYS A 88 13.07 -12.06 16.57
N ILE A 89 13.04 -10.77 16.91
CA ILE A 89 14.09 -10.08 17.64
C ILE A 89 13.49 -9.71 19.00
N ALA A 90 14.12 -10.16 20.09
CA ALA A 90 13.58 -10.01 21.45
C ALA A 90 12.10 -10.46 21.57
N GLY A 91 11.77 -11.60 20.95
CA GLY A 91 10.42 -12.17 20.96
C GLY A 91 9.39 -11.48 20.04
N LYS A 92 9.74 -10.36 19.38
CA LYS A 92 8.86 -9.60 18.48
C LYS A 92 9.31 -9.74 17.03
N SER A 93 8.38 -9.97 16.11
CA SER A 93 8.67 -9.90 14.67
C SER A 93 8.76 -8.45 14.20
N LEU A 94 9.59 -8.21 13.18
CA LEU A 94 9.63 -6.91 12.52
C LEU A 94 8.23 -6.57 11.97
N PRO A 95 7.76 -5.31 12.07
CA PRO A 95 6.39 -4.94 11.67
C PRO A 95 6.04 -5.35 10.24
N ILE A 96 6.99 -5.20 9.31
CA ILE A 96 6.80 -5.54 7.90
C ILE A 96 6.82 -7.05 7.64
N GLU A 97 7.63 -7.83 8.36
CA GLU A 97 7.58 -9.30 8.27
C GLU A 97 6.28 -9.84 8.87
N LYS A 98 5.81 -9.23 9.96
CA LYS A 98 4.50 -9.55 10.56
C LYS A 98 3.36 -9.24 9.58
N PHE A 99 3.46 -8.14 8.83
CA PHE A 99 2.54 -7.82 7.75
C PHE A 99 2.57 -8.90 6.66
N SER A 100 3.75 -9.24 6.12
CA SER A 100 3.90 -10.30 5.11
C SER A 100 3.34 -11.64 5.58
N SER A 101 3.61 -12.04 6.82
CA SER A 101 3.06 -13.26 7.43
C SER A 101 1.53 -13.24 7.54
N ARG A 102 0.92 -12.08 7.85
CA ARG A 102 -0.54 -11.92 7.87
C ARG A 102 -1.13 -12.05 6.47
N LYS A 103 -0.52 -11.41 5.46
CA LYS A 103 -0.98 -11.51 4.06
C LYS A 103 -0.83 -12.92 3.48
N ALA A 104 0.25 -13.64 3.83
CA ALA A 104 0.42 -15.04 3.46
C ALA A 104 -0.70 -15.94 4.02
N ARG A 105 -1.09 -15.74 5.29
CA ARG A 105 -2.24 -16.44 5.87
C ARG A 105 -3.57 -16.02 5.22
N LYS A 106 -3.74 -14.74 4.87
CA LYS A 106 -4.90 -14.27 4.12
C LYS A 106 -4.99 -14.99 2.77
N PHE A 107 -3.90 -15.03 2.00
CA PHE A 107 -3.80 -15.75 0.73
C PHE A 107 -4.26 -17.21 0.85
N GLU A 108 -3.74 -17.94 1.85
CA GLU A 108 -4.12 -19.33 2.09
C GLU A 108 -5.60 -19.47 2.46
N SER A 109 -6.11 -18.62 3.37
CA SER A 109 -7.52 -18.64 3.79
C SER A 109 -8.50 -18.31 2.66
N GLN A 110 -8.02 -17.59 1.63
CA GLN A 110 -8.79 -17.21 0.45
C GLN A 110 -8.51 -18.15 -0.74
N GLY A 111 -7.99 -19.35 -0.51
CA GLY A 111 -7.78 -20.34 -1.57
C GLY A 111 -6.86 -19.85 -2.70
N GLY A 112 -5.78 -19.15 -2.34
CA GLY A 112 -4.78 -18.69 -3.30
C GLY A 112 -5.06 -17.34 -3.94
N ARG A 113 -5.88 -16.49 -3.32
CA ARG A 113 -6.23 -15.17 -3.84
C ARG A 113 -5.75 -14.04 -2.93
N LEU A 114 -5.25 -12.96 -3.53
CA LEU A 114 -5.08 -11.65 -2.90
C LEU A 114 -5.44 -10.57 -3.91
N PHE A 115 -5.97 -9.45 -3.42
CA PHE A 115 -6.34 -8.30 -4.24
C PHE A 115 -5.19 -7.31 -4.30
N LEU A 116 -4.62 -7.13 -5.50
CA LEU A 116 -3.55 -6.18 -5.79
C LEU A 116 -2.34 -6.20 -4.81
N PRO A 117 -1.77 -7.38 -4.50
CA PRO A 117 -0.78 -7.51 -3.42
C PRO A 117 0.55 -6.78 -3.70
N ALA A 118 0.98 -6.61 -4.96
CA ALA A 118 2.22 -5.87 -5.24
C ALA A 118 1.98 -4.36 -5.23
N LEU A 119 0.81 -3.90 -5.68
CA LEU A 119 0.44 -2.48 -5.55
C LEU A 119 0.25 -2.08 -4.07
N GLU A 120 -0.33 -2.96 -3.25
CA GLU A 120 -0.38 -2.78 -1.79
C GLU A 120 1.02 -2.63 -1.19
N LEU A 121 1.98 -3.47 -1.61
CA LEU A 121 3.37 -3.36 -1.19
C LEU A 121 4.03 -2.05 -1.63
N THR A 122 3.65 -1.50 -2.78
CA THR A 122 4.16 -0.21 -3.26
C THR A 122 3.80 0.91 -2.28
N TYR A 123 2.59 0.88 -1.70
CA TYR A 123 2.22 1.78 -0.60
C TYR A 123 3.01 1.48 0.67
N VAL A 124 3.07 0.21 1.09
CA VAL A 124 3.74 -0.20 2.34
C VAL A 124 5.22 0.14 2.35
N PHE A 125 5.91 0.03 1.21
CA PHE A 125 7.33 0.39 1.06
C PHE A 125 7.54 1.91 0.89
N GLY A 126 6.47 2.71 0.88
CA GLY A 126 6.52 4.17 0.70
C GLY A 126 6.82 4.62 -0.73
N SER A 127 6.85 3.70 -1.69
CA SER A 127 7.16 3.98 -3.09
C SER A 127 6.02 4.66 -3.84
N LEU A 128 4.77 4.45 -3.40
CA LEU A 128 3.60 5.02 -4.08
C LEU A 128 3.67 6.55 -4.11
N SER A 129 4.10 7.21 -3.03
CA SER A 129 4.25 8.67 -2.95
C SER A 129 5.26 9.27 -3.93
N ASN A 130 6.21 8.47 -4.40
CA ASN A 130 7.25 8.90 -5.35
C ASN A 130 6.95 8.43 -6.77
N THR A 131 5.78 7.84 -6.99
CA THR A 131 5.39 7.31 -8.29
C THR A 131 5.04 8.46 -9.23
N PRO A 132 5.57 8.47 -10.46
CA PRO A 132 5.27 9.53 -11.41
C PRO A 132 3.77 9.67 -11.67
N ARG A 133 3.29 10.90 -11.89
CA ARG A 133 1.87 11.17 -12.20
C ARG A 133 1.39 10.27 -13.33
N ARG A 134 2.23 10.05 -14.34
CA ARG A 134 1.87 9.25 -15.49
C ARG A 134 1.61 7.79 -15.18
N SER A 135 2.42 7.19 -14.31
CA SER A 135 2.21 5.80 -13.88
C SER A 135 0.92 5.65 -13.08
N HIS A 136 0.52 6.65 -12.31
CA HIS A 136 -0.80 6.64 -11.66
C HIS A 136 -1.94 6.65 -12.68
N LEU A 137 -1.92 7.57 -13.62
CA LEU A 137 -3.02 7.80 -14.55
C LEU A 137 -3.12 6.72 -15.64
N ASP A 138 -1.98 6.26 -16.19
CA ASP A 138 -1.96 5.33 -17.34
C ASP A 138 -1.93 3.86 -16.91
N VAL A 139 -1.44 3.55 -15.69
CA VAL A 139 -1.22 2.16 -15.25
C VAL A 139 -2.08 1.82 -14.04
N HIS A 140 -1.88 2.52 -12.93
CA HIS A 140 -2.46 2.09 -11.64
C HIS A 140 -3.96 2.33 -11.54
N ILE A 141 -4.45 3.53 -11.90
CA ILE A 141 -5.89 3.85 -11.84
C ILE A 141 -6.71 2.95 -12.77
N PRO A 142 -6.34 2.74 -14.05
CA PRO A 142 -7.05 1.79 -14.92
C PRO A 142 -7.08 0.36 -14.37
N ARG A 143 -5.95 -0.13 -13.83
CA ARG A 143 -5.88 -1.43 -13.16
C ARG A 143 -6.83 -1.50 -11.97
N LEU A 144 -6.80 -0.48 -11.10
CA LEU A 144 -7.67 -0.40 -9.92
C LEU A 144 -9.15 -0.35 -10.30
N ASN A 145 -9.51 0.41 -11.33
CA ASN A 145 -10.88 0.45 -11.85
C ASN A 145 -11.33 -0.92 -12.36
N THR A 146 -10.47 -1.64 -13.08
CA THR A 146 -10.76 -3.00 -13.57
C THR A 146 -10.97 -3.97 -12.40
N MET A 147 -10.10 -3.93 -11.39
CA MET A 147 -10.18 -4.81 -10.23
C MET A 147 -11.37 -4.47 -9.32
N LEU A 148 -11.70 -3.19 -9.15
CA LEU A 148 -12.90 -2.75 -8.45
C LEU A 148 -14.18 -3.15 -9.21
N GLY A 149 -14.17 -3.13 -10.54
CA GLY A 149 -15.28 -3.62 -11.37
C GLY A 149 -15.61 -5.09 -11.10
N LYS A 150 -14.62 -5.93 -10.76
CA LYS A 150 -14.87 -7.32 -10.36
C LYS A 150 -15.66 -7.47 -9.06
N LEU A 151 -15.70 -6.43 -8.22
CA LEU A 151 -16.49 -6.40 -6.99
C LEU A 151 -17.96 -5.99 -7.26
N GLU A 152 -18.32 -5.55 -8.47
CA GLU A 152 -19.71 -5.16 -8.77
C GLU A 152 -20.69 -6.33 -8.73
N VAL A 153 -20.21 -7.58 -8.82
CA VAL A 153 -21.01 -8.79 -8.59
C VAL A 153 -21.59 -8.87 -7.17
N GLY A 154 -21.07 -8.07 -6.23
CA GLY A 154 -21.55 -7.99 -4.86
C GLY A 154 -20.86 -8.97 -3.91
N LYS A 155 -21.03 -8.74 -2.61
CA LYS A 155 -20.33 -9.49 -1.54
C LYS A 155 -20.62 -10.99 -1.54
N ASP A 156 -21.82 -11.38 -1.96
CA ASP A 156 -22.27 -12.76 -1.89
C ASP A 156 -21.76 -13.60 -3.07
N GLU A 157 -21.43 -12.97 -4.21
CA GLU A 157 -20.91 -13.64 -5.41
C GLU A 157 -19.40 -13.49 -5.60
N TYR A 158 -18.77 -12.53 -4.93
CA TYR A 158 -17.33 -12.28 -5.06
C TYR A 158 -16.47 -13.30 -4.30
N GLY A 159 -15.29 -13.62 -4.85
CA GLY A 159 -14.27 -14.45 -4.20
C GLY A 159 -14.79 -15.86 -3.87
N SER A 160 -14.68 -16.26 -2.60
CA SER A 160 -15.20 -17.54 -2.10
C SER A 160 -16.72 -17.60 -1.90
N LYS A 161 -17.48 -16.59 -2.36
CA LYS A 161 -18.96 -16.56 -2.30
C LYS A 161 -19.55 -16.69 -0.90
N ASN A 162 -18.87 -16.07 0.07
CA ASN A 162 -19.26 -16.11 1.48
C ASN A 162 -19.13 -14.73 2.16
N GLY A 163 -18.94 -13.66 1.38
CA GLY A 163 -18.81 -12.29 1.86
C GLY A 163 -17.50 -11.93 2.58
N LYS A 164 -16.61 -12.89 2.87
CA LYS A 164 -15.43 -12.63 3.74
C LYS A 164 -14.31 -11.84 3.07
N GLU A 165 -14.16 -11.97 1.76
CA GLU A 165 -13.07 -11.30 1.01
C GLU A 165 -13.47 -9.89 0.54
N TYR A 166 -14.78 -9.66 0.42
CA TYR A 166 -15.33 -8.52 -0.31
C TYR A 166 -14.93 -7.19 0.30
N TRP A 167 -15.23 -6.98 1.58
CA TRP A 167 -15.03 -5.69 2.21
C TRP A 167 -13.56 -5.35 2.42
N ASP A 168 -12.73 -6.34 2.76
CA ASP A 168 -11.27 -6.15 2.83
C ASP A 168 -10.71 -5.70 1.46
N ASN A 169 -11.18 -6.30 0.36
CA ASN A 169 -10.71 -5.94 -0.98
C ASN A 169 -11.32 -4.63 -1.50
N TYR A 170 -12.58 -4.35 -1.16
CA TYR A 170 -13.27 -3.10 -1.47
C TYR A 170 -12.52 -1.92 -0.86
N VAL A 171 -12.23 -1.97 0.45
CA VAL A 171 -11.51 -0.87 1.11
C VAL A 171 -10.07 -0.77 0.61
N LEU A 172 -9.40 -1.89 0.30
CA LEU A 172 -8.04 -1.86 -0.26
C LEU A 172 -8.03 -1.19 -1.64
N GLY A 173 -8.97 -1.53 -2.52
CA GLY A 173 -9.07 -0.94 -3.85
C GLY A 173 -9.39 0.55 -3.80
N HIS A 174 -10.36 0.96 -2.99
CA HIS A 174 -10.67 2.38 -2.80
C HIS A 174 -9.49 3.12 -2.16
N PHE A 175 -8.86 2.57 -1.13
CA PHE A 175 -7.69 3.19 -0.50
C PHE A 175 -6.55 3.43 -1.51
N LEU A 176 -6.16 2.41 -2.27
CA LEU A 176 -5.09 2.52 -3.26
C LEU A 176 -5.44 3.46 -4.42
N ARG A 177 -6.71 3.48 -4.86
CA ARG A 177 -7.17 4.42 -5.89
C ARG A 177 -7.21 5.85 -5.38
N GLY A 178 -7.67 6.07 -4.16
CA GLY A 178 -7.63 7.36 -3.49
C GLY A 178 -6.20 7.89 -3.37
N MET A 179 -5.25 7.03 -3.00
CA MET A 179 -3.83 7.37 -3.00
C MET A 179 -3.29 7.75 -4.38
N CYS A 180 -3.64 7.00 -5.43
CA CYS A 180 -3.21 7.31 -6.79
C CYS A 180 -3.76 8.66 -7.27
N HIS A 181 -5.04 8.95 -7.03
CA HIS A 181 -5.63 10.25 -7.32
C HIS A 181 -4.95 11.38 -6.53
N PHE A 182 -4.74 11.17 -5.23
CA PHE A 182 -4.11 12.13 -4.33
C PHE A 182 -2.70 12.51 -4.80
N ILE A 183 -1.86 11.52 -5.10
CA ILE A 183 -0.47 11.73 -5.51
C ILE A 183 -0.39 12.23 -6.96
N ALA A 184 -1.28 11.79 -7.85
CA ALA A 184 -1.34 12.32 -9.21
C ALA A 184 -1.54 13.84 -9.19
N LYS A 185 -2.43 14.36 -8.34
CA LYS A 185 -2.59 15.79 -8.11
C LYS A 185 -1.38 16.40 -7.40
N TRP A 186 -1.06 15.90 -6.21
CA TRP A 186 -0.08 16.52 -5.32
C TRP A 186 1.27 15.81 -5.39
N GLN A 187 1.92 15.90 -6.56
CA GLN A 187 3.25 15.33 -6.76
C GLN A 187 4.29 15.95 -5.79
N PRO A 188 5.32 15.19 -5.38
CA PRO A 188 6.42 15.72 -4.58
C PRO A 188 7.05 16.98 -5.18
N LYS A 189 7.49 17.91 -4.33
CA LYS A 189 8.08 19.19 -4.78
C LYS A 189 9.31 18.96 -5.66
N ASP A 190 10.11 17.95 -5.32
CA ASP A 190 11.33 17.50 -5.98
C ASP A 190 11.09 16.61 -7.21
N ALA A 191 9.84 16.28 -7.56
CA ALA A 191 9.55 15.53 -8.77
C ALA A 191 9.95 16.31 -10.04
N VAL A 192 10.58 15.61 -10.98
CA VAL A 192 11.15 16.19 -12.22
C VAL A 192 10.03 16.68 -13.15
N ILE A 193 10.27 17.79 -13.86
CA ILE A 193 9.25 18.50 -14.67
C ILE A 193 8.49 17.60 -15.67
N PRO A 194 9.13 16.71 -16.45
CA PRO A 194 8.40 15.86 -17.41
C PRO A 194 7.36 14.94 -16.75
N GLU A 195 7.59 14.56 -15.49
CA GLU A 195 6.69 13.69 -14.71
C GLU A 195 5.50 14.46 -14.12
N LYS A 196 5.48 15.79 -14.25
CA LYS A 196 4.36 16.68 -13.89
C LYS A 196 3.52 17.12 -15.09
N ASN A 197 3.90 16.75 -16.31
CA ASN A 197 3.21 17.21 -17.52
C ASN A 197 1.76 16.70 -17.55
N VAL A 198 0.84 17.65 -17.65
CA VAL A 198 -0.60 17.40 -17.80
C VAL A 198 -0.94 17.33 -19.29
N ARG A 199 -1.61 16.26 -19.71
CA ARG A 199 -2.15 16.11 -21.06
C ARG A 199 -3.56 16.69 -21.14
N PRO A 200 -4.02 17.20 -22.29
CA PRO A 200 -5.39 17.73 -22.44
C PRO A 200 -6.51 16.74 -22.06
N GLU A 201 -6.27 15.45 -22.23
CA GLU A 201 -7.18 14.36 -21.90
C GLU A 201 -7.11 13.90 -20.43
N ASP A 202 -6.17 14.43 -19.64
CA ASP A 202 -6.05 14.06 -18.23
C ASP A 202 -7.22 14.64 -17.42
N PRO A 203 -7.63 13.95 -16.34
CA PRO A 203 -8.51 14.56 -15.36
C PRO A 203 -7.88 15.84 -14.80
N SER A 204 -8.72 16.84 -14.58
CA SER A 204 -8.33 18.08 -13.93
C SER A 204 -7.87 17.82 -12.49
N ASP A 205 -7.09 18.76 -11.95
CA ASP A 205 -6.62 18.63 -10.57
C ASP A 205 -7.80 18.67 -9.58
N GLU A 206 -8.87 19.43 -9.82
CA GLU A 206 -10.10 19.35 -9.04
C GLU A 206 -10.77 17.97 -9.09
N GLU A 207 -10.84 17.33 -10.26
CA GLU A 207 -11.41 15.98 -10.40
C GLU A 207 -10.59 14.93 -9.64
N LEU A 208 -9.25 14.98 -9.73
CA LEU A 208 -8.37 14.07 -8.99
C LEU A 208 -8.54 14.25 -7.48
N ASP A 209 -8.62 15.49 -7.02
CA ASP A 209 -8.77 15.81 -5.61
C ASP A 209 -10.08 15.30 -5.01
N GLN A 210 -11.19 15.53 -5.72
CA GLN A 210 -12.51 15.07 -5.32
C GLN A 210 -12.60 13.55 -5.38
N ALA A 211 -12.00 12.93 -6.40
CA ALA A 211 -11.94 11.48 -6.53
C ALA A 211 -11.14 10.84 -5.38
N ALA A 212 -10.02 11.45 -4.97
CA ALA A 212 -9.23 11.00 -3.82
C ALA A 212 -10.06 11.01 -2.52
N GLU A 213 -10.70 12.12 -2.21
CA GLU A 213 -11.55 12.23 -1.01
C GLU A 213 -12.73 11.26 -1.06
N LYS A 214 -13.39 11.11 -2.21
CA LYS A 214 -14.50 10.17 -2.40
C LYS A 214 -14.06 8.74 -2.08
N ASP A 215 -12.90 8.33 -2.56
CA ASP A 215 -12.35 7.00 -2.33
C ASP A 215 -11.99 6.79 -0.85
N PHE A 216 -11.33 7.75 -0.19
CA PHE A 216 -11.06 7.66 1.25
C PHE A 216 -12.34 7.63 2.10
N LYS A 217 -13.36 8.41 1.75
CA LYS A 217 -14.67 8.36 2.42
C LYS A 217 -15.38 7.02 2.20
N ALA A 218 -15.20 6.37 1.06
CA ALA A 218 -15.73 5.02 0.82
C ALA A 218 -15.08 3.98 1.75
N VAL A 219 -13.76 4.09 1.98
CA VAL A 219 -13.03 3.26 2.94
C VAL A 219 -13.56 3.47 4.36
N ILE A 220 -13.71 4.73 4.79
CA ILE A 220 -14.23 5.06 6.13
C ILE A 220 -15.64 4.51 6.32
N ARG A 221 -16.54 4.72 5.35
CA ARG A 221 -17.93 4.24 5.40
C ARG A 221 -18.03 2.74 5.63
N HIS A 222 -17.15 1.96 5.01
CA HIS A 222 -17.12 0.50 5.11
C HIS A 222 -16.05 -0.02 6.07
N GLY A 223 -15.46 0.86 6.88
CA GLY A 223 -14.52 0.51 7.93
C GLY A 223 -15.07 -0.53 8.91
N PRO A 224 -16.35 -0.49 9.34
CA PRO A 224 -16.95 -1.51 10.20
C PRO A 224 -17.02 -2.92 9.59
N ASP A 225 -17.01 -3.03 8.27
CA ASP A 225 -17.20 -4.29 7.55
C ASP A 225 -15.89 -5.07 7.30
N VAL A 226 -14.74 -4.43 7.51
CA VAL A 226 -13.39 -4.99 7.29
C VAL A 226 -13.09 -6.09 8.31
N GLN A 227 -12.62 -7.27 7.85
CA GLN A 227 -12.42 -8.44 8.72
C GLN A 227 -10.95 -8.71 9.07
N LEU A 228 -10.01 -8.42 8.15
CA LEU A 228 -8.62 -8.84 8.27
C LEU A 228 -7.64 -7.66 8.14
N ASP A 229 -7.78 -6.83 7.11
CA ASP A 229 -6.83 -5.80 6.72
C ASP A 229 -7.05 -4.48 7.49
N HIS A 230 -7.17 -4.59 8.83
CA HIS A 230 -7.37 -3.46 9.74
C HIS A 230 -6.29 -2.38 9.68
N TRP A 231 -5.13 -2.68 9.09
CA TRP A 231 -4.08 -1.68 8.90
C TRP A 231 -4.56 -0.52 8.02
N ILE A 232 -5.45 -0.77 7.06
CA ILE A 232 -5.98 0.24 6.14
C ILE A 232 -6.80 1.29 6.89
N LEU A 233 -7.50 0.91 7.96
CA LEU A 233 -8.48 1.77 8.62
C LEU A 233 -7.83 3.07 9.14
N PHE A 234 -6.80 2.96 9.97
CA PHE A 234 -6.08 4.13 10.49
C PHE A 234 -5.18 4.79 9.43
N HIS A 235 -4.63 4.02 8.50
CA HIS A 235 -3.88 4.59 7.39
C HIS A 235 -4.77 5.49 6.52
N CYS A 236 -6.04 5.13 6.30
CA CYS A 236 -6.99 5.95 5.56
C CYS A 236 -7.25 7.31 6.23
N TYR A 237 -7.42 7.32 7.56
CA TYR A 237 -7.53 8.58 8.32
C TYR A 237 -6.27 9.45 8.15
N TYR A 238 -5.09 8.86 8.27
CA TYR A 238 -3.82 9.57 8.05
C TYR A 238 -3.73 10.17 6.64
N GLU A 239 -4.03 9.39 5.60
CA GLU A 239 -3.92 9.87 4.21
C GLU A 239 -5.00 10.92 3.88
N LEU A 240 -6.21 10.79 4.42
CA LEU A 240 -7.25 11.81 4.31
C LEU A 240 -6.85 13.10 5.03
N GLY A 241 -6.23 13.00 6.21
CA GLY A 241 -5.65 14.15 6.91
C GLY A 241 -4.56 14.85 6.08
N ARG A 242 -3.70 14.09 5.40
CA ARG A 242 -2.72 14.64 4.45
C ARG A 242 -3.38 15.36 3.28
N LEU A 243 -4.46 14.82 2.73
CA LEU A 243 -5.21 15.48 1.67
C LEU A 243 -5.77 16.83 2.14
N TYR A 244 -6.41 16.88 3.31
CA TYR A 244 -6.92 18.14 3.87
C TYR A 244 -5.80 19.14 4.17
N ALA A 245 -4.66 18.68 4.69
CA ALA A 245 -3.49 19.54 4.90
C ALA A 245 -2.97 20.16 3.59
N GLN A 246 -2.96 19.40 2.47
CA GLN A 246 -2.57 19.93 1.16
C GLN A 246 -3.57 20.96 0.62
N ARG A 247 -4.86 20.82 0.94
CA ARG A 247 -5.88 21.83 0.65
C ARG A 247 -5.78 23.08 1.54
N GLY A 248 -4.96 23.03 2.60
CA GLY A 248 -4.87 24.08 3.61
C GLY A 248 -6.00 24.06 4.65
N ASP A 249 -6.80 23.00 4.68
CA ASP A 249 -7.85 22.78 5.69
C ASP A 249 -7.24 22.10 6.93
N ASP A 250 -6.54 22.91 7.73
CA ASP A 250 -5.75 22.45 8.86
C ASP A 250 -6.64 21.86 9.98
N GLU A 251 -7.86 22.38 10.17
CA GLU A 251 -8.83 21.87 11.15
C GLU A 251 -9.29 20.45 10.80
N LEU A 252 -9.72 20.21 9.55
CA LEU A 252 -10.07 18.87 9.12
C LEU A 252 -8.87 17.93 9.15
N ALA A 253 -7.69 18.42 8.75
CA ALA A 253 -6.46 17.62 8.78
C ALA A 253 -6.13 17.11 10.19
N LYS A 254 -6.13 18.01 11.18
CA LYS A 254 -5.91 17.67 12.60
C LYS A 254 -6.93 16.66 13.10
N HIS A 255 -8.20 16.89 12.81
CA HIS A 255 -9.25 15.97 13.24
C HIS A 255 -8.98 14.53 12.75
N GLN A 256 -8.55 14.35 11.50
CA GLN A 256 -8.18 13.03 11.00
C GLN A 256 -6.92 12.46 11.68
N PHE A 257 -5.90 13.30 11.92
CA PHE A 257 -4.67 12.86 12.59
C PHE A 257 -4.92 12.47 14.06
N GLU A 258 -5.79 13.18 14.77
CA GLU A 258 -6.17 12.87 16.16
C GLU A 258 -6.86 11.52 16.29
N ILE A 259 -7.69 11.14 15.31
CA ILE A 259 -8.29 9.79 15.24
C ILE A 259 -7.20 8.71 15.24
N VAL A 260 -6.12 8.92 14.48
CA VAL A 260 -4.98 8.00 14.45
C VAL A 260 -4.21 8.01 15.77
N MET A 261 -3.95 9.20 16.33
CA MET A 261 -3.20 9.35 17.59
C MET A 261 -3.93 8.77 18.80
N CYS A 262 -5.27 8.85 18.85
CA CYS A 262 -6.06 8.28 19.94
C CYS A 262 -6.21 6.76 19.84
N GLY A 263 -5.87 6.16 18.70
CA GLY A 263 -5.95 4.72 18.45
C GLY A 263 -7.38 4.16 18.49
N LYS A 264 -8.39 5.00 18.30
CA LYS A 264 -9.81 4.62 18.33
C LYS A 264 -10.51 5.08 17.05
N LEU A 265 -11.12 4.14 16.34
CA LEU A 265 -11.96 4.45 15.19
C LEU A 265 -13.26 5.11 15.67
N PRO A 266 -13.78 6.12 14.95
CA PRO A 266 -15.08 6.72 15.23
C PRO A 266 -16.20 5.69 15.19
N ASP A 267 -16.20 4.85 14.15
CA ASP A 267 -17.15 3.76 13.98
C ASP A 267 -16.55 2.43 14.47
N HIS A 268 -17.35 1.68 15.23
CA HIS A 268 -16.93 0.41 15.79
C HIS A 268 -16.71 -0.65 14.70
N ASN A 269 -15.50 -1.23 14.64
CA ASN A 269 -15.23 -2.44 13.88
C ASN A 269 -15.20 -3.67 14.82
N PRO A 270 -16.15 -4.62 14.71
CA PRO A 270 -16.24 -5.78 15.60
C PRO A 270 -15.12 -6.82 15.40
N TYR A 271 -14.47 -6.84 14.24
CA TYR A 271 -13.36 -7.75 13.94
C TYR A 271 -12.04 -7.25 14.53
N MET A 272 -11.83 -5.93 14.54
CA MET A 272 -10.67 -5.30 15.14
C MET A 272 -10.65 -5.44 16.66
N ALA A 273 -11.82 -5.39 17.29
CA ALA A 273 -11.97 -5.62 18.73
C ALA A 273 -11.44 -7.02 19.13
N LYS A 274 -11.69 -8.05 18.30
CA LYS A 274 -11.15 -9.41 18.50
C LYS A 274 -9.62 -9.47 18.40
N ALA A 275 -9.01 -8.54 17.69
CA ALA A 275 -7.55 -8.39 17.59
C ALA A 275 -6.95 -7.55 18.73
N ALA A 276 -7.72 -7.23 19.77
CA ALA A 276 -7.35 -6.33 20.87
C ALA A 276 -6.83 -4.97 20.35
N GLY A 277 -7.43 -4.47 19.26
CA GLY A 277 -7.05 -3.20 18.62
C GLY A 277 -5.73 -3.22 17.85
N LYS A 278 -5.00 -4.35 17.81
CA LYS A 278 -3.66 -4.39 17.18
C LYS A 278 -3.71 -4.59 15.68
N TYR A 279 -3.16 -3.64 14.94
CA TYR A 279 -3.01 -3.72 13.47
C TYR A 279 -1.53 -3.79 13.05
N SER A 280 -1.30 -4.02 11.76
CA SER A 280 0.06 -4.04 11.19
C SER A 280 0.54 -2.60 10.95
N LEU A 281 1.85 -2.35 11.04
CA LEU A 281 2.48 -1.06 10.69
C LEU A 281 2.13 0.15 11.60
N GLU A 282 1.35 -0.06 12.66
CA GLU A 282 0.94 0.94 13.66
C GLU A 282 2.06 1.91 14.10
N GLY A 283 3.21 1.39 14.54
CA GLY A 283 4.30 2.24 15.04
C GLY A 283 4.86 3.20 13.98
N ALA A 284 4.95 2.77 12.72
CA ALA A 284 5.40 3.62 11.63
C ALA A 284 4.34 4.68 11.29
N LEU A 285 3.05 4.33 11.36
CA LEU A 285 1.95 5.25 11.16
C LEU A 285 1.91 6.34 12.25
N LEU A 286 2.06 5.97 13.52
CA LEU A 286 2.06 6.93 14.64
C LEU A 286 3.19 7.93 14.51
N LEU A 287 4.40 7.48 14.15
CA LEU A 287 5.53 8.37 13.90
C LEU A 287 5.24 9.40 12.78
N LYS A 288 4.70 8.92 11.66
CA LYS A 288 4.30 9.77 10.53
C LYS A 288 3.19 10.76 10.90
N THR A 289 2.22 10.32 11.70
CA THR A 289 1.09 11.12 12.14
C THR A 289 1.53 12.23 13.08
N HIS A 290 2.41 11.92 14.04
CA HIS A 290 3.00 12.93 14.92
C HIS A 290 3.73 14.02 14.12
N ALA A 291 4.57 13.62 13.15
CA ALA A 291 5.27 14.59 12.30
C ALA A 291 4.31 15.45 11.47
N ALA A 292 3.24 14.86 10.91
CA ALA A 292 2.24 15.59 10.15
C ALA A 292 1.45 16.59 11.03
N LEU A 293 1.06 16.16 12.24
CA LEU A 293 0.34 17.00 13.19
C LEU A 293 1.19 18.19 13.63
N SER A 294 2.45 17.96 14.01
CA SER A 294 3.38 19.05 14.36
C SER A 294 3.56 20.05 13.21
N ALA A 295 3.65 19.58 11.98
CA ALA A 295 3.77 20.46 10.81
C ALA A 295 2.50 21.29 10.55
N VAL A 296 1.31 20.78 10.90
CA VAL A 296 0.05 21.55 10.82
C VAL A 296 0.02 22.62 11.91
N GLU A 297 0.35 22.25 13.15
CA GLU A 297 0.40 23.19 14.29
C GLU A 297 1.42 24.32 14.08
N GLU A 298 2.57 24.02 13.47
CA GLU A 298 3.58 25.04 13.15
C GLU A 298 3.07 26.04 12.10
N ARG A 299 2.45 25.55 11.01
CA ARG A 299 1.86 26.43 9.98
C ARG A 299 0.77 27.35 10.54
N GLU A 300 -0.05 26.87 11.47
CA GLU A 300 -1.06 27.70 12.11
C GLU A 300 -0.46 28.77 13.01
N LYS A 301 0.59 28.45 13.77
CA LYS A 301 1.32 29.43 14.59
C LYS A 301 1.85 30.55 13.70
N GLU A 302 2.53 30.19 12.61
CA GLU A 302 3.03 31.13 11.60
C GLU A 302 1.91 32.02 11.03
N ARG A 303 0.75 31.45 10.68
CA ARG A 303 -0.42 32.21 10.18
C ARG A 303 -1.04 33.11 11.23
N SER A 304 -1.00 32.72 12.50
CA SER A 304 -1.56 33.46 13.63
C SER A 304 -0.64 34.57 14.16
N GLY A 305 0.59 34.67 13.64
CA GLY A 305 1.59 35.66 14.07
C GLY A 305 2.11 35.44 15.50
N LYS A 306 1.99 34.22 16.03
CA LYS A 306 2.52 33.79 17.33
C LYS A 306 3.75 32.93 17.15
#